data_AF-A0A242BKU2-F1
#
_entry.id   AF-A0A242BKU2-F1
#
_cell.length_a   1.000
_cell.length_b   1.000
_cell.length_c   1.000
_cell.angle_alpha   90.00
_cell.angle_beta   90.00
_cell.angle_gamma   90.00
#
_symmetry.space_group_name_H-M   'P 1'
#
loop_
_entity.id
_entity.type
_entity.pdbx_description
1 polymer ?
#
loop_
_entity_poly.entity_id
_entity_poly.type
_entity_poly.pdbx_seq_one_letter_code
_entity_poly.pdbx_strand_id
1 'polypeptide(L)'
;MNKKKITALLSICFGLFLLGYKAPISYADMNTESWTARTYNRNWMSQLRDDVRLSELSIPGTHNSATATYRGGFSGYVRTQSIDIRRQLDNGIRFLDIRARAIDDVFTMHHGAYYLNQNFGDVLNKTVAFLRDNPEEVVYMRLKQEYSSVNDHTFNHILNTRYLQDSRWRDYFYYGNANPTLSETRGKIVIFRNFLGNNVGIPYPSSFNIQDYWDPVNPNDKR
;
A
#
# COMPACT_ATOMS: atom_id res chain seq x y z
N MET A 1 -58.00 -39.47 -27.24
CA MET A 1 -56.66 -40.01 -26.89
C MET A 1 -55.78 -38.88 -26.38
N ASN A 2 -55.30 -39.04 -25.14
CA ASN A 2 -54.49 -38.11 -24.35
C ASN A 2 -53.17 -37.70 -25.02
N LYS A 3 -52.82 -36.41 -25.00
CA LYS A 3 -51.46 -35.91 -24.68
C LYS A 3 -51.52 -34.50 -24.06
N LYS A 4 -51.95 -34.42 -22.80
CA LYS A 4 -51.44 -33.41 -21.85
C LYS A 4 -50.04 -33.87 -21.39
N LYS A 5 -49.19 -32.89 -21.06
CA LYS A 5 -47.84 -32.98 -20.44
C LYS A 5 -46.65 -32.91 -21.41
N ILE A 6 -46.35 -31.69 -21.87
CA ILE A 6 -44.95 -31.26 -22.11
C ILE A 6 -44.79 -29.89 -21.45
N THR A 7 -44.69 -29.91 -20.13
CA THR A 7 -44.17 -28.81 -19.33
C THR A 7 -43.36 -29.43 -18.20
N ALA A 8 -42.22 -28.81 -17.91
CA ALA A 8 -41.23 -29.16 -16.88
C ALA A 8 -40.22 -30.27 -17.23
N LEU A 9 -39.28 -29.96 -18.13
CA LEU A 9 -37.94 -30.54 -18.08
C LEU A 9 -36.90 -29.55 -18.63
N LEU A 10 -36.82 -28.37 -18.00
CA LEU A 10 -35.75 -27.40 -18.24
C LEU A 10 -35.30 -26.68 -16.95
N SER A 11 -35.57 -27.28 -15.79
CA SER A 11 -35.23 -26.71 -14.47
C SER A 11 -34.39 -27.63 -13.58
N ILE A 12 -33.83 -28.72 -14.12
CA ILE A 12 -32.96 -29.66 -13.36
C ILE A 12 -31.59 -29.82 -14.03
N CYS A 13 -31.05 -28.73 -14.59
CA CYS A 13 -29.60 -28.66 -14.90
C CYS A 13 -28.92 -27.45 -14.26
N PHE A 14 -29.67 -26.56 -13.57
CA PHE A 14 -29.09 -25.39 -12.90
C PHE A 14 -28.77 -25.64 -11.41
N GLY A 15 -29.13 -26.80 -10.86
CA GLY A 15 -29.03 -27.11 -9.43
C GLY A 15 -27.85 -27.98 -8.99
N LEU A 16 -26.96 -28.39 -9.91
CA LEU A 16 -25.87 -29.35 -9.61
C LEU A 16 -24.46 -28.88 -10.01
N PHE A 17 -24.29 -27.60 -10.34
CA PHE A 17 -22.98 -26.97 -10.56
C PHE A 17 -22.51 -26.13 -9.35
N LEU A 18 -22.98 -26.45 -8.14
CA LEU A 18 -22.54 -25.81 -6.89
C LEU A 18 -21.75 -26.74 -5.96
N LEU A 19 -21.52 -28.00 -6.34
CA LEU A 19 -20.75 -28.96 -5.56
C LEU A 19 -19.38 -29.18 -6.22
N GLY A 20 -18.40 -28.32 -5.92
CA GLY A 20 -17.01 -28.65 -6.23
C GLY A 20 -16.04 -27.48 -6.44
N TYR A 21 -16.51 -26.24 -6.61
CA TYR A 21 -15.60 -25.10 -6.58
C TYR A 21 -15.12 -24.91 -5.13
N LYS A 22 -14.03 -25.60 -4.77
CA LYS A 22 -13.17 -25.16 -3.68
C LYS A 22 -12.72 -23.76 -4.06
N ALA A 23 -13.41 -22.74 -3.56
CA ALA A 23 -12.91 -21.38 -3.66
C ALA A 23 -11.50 -21.41 -3.04
N PRO A 24 -10.45 -21.10 -3.80
CA PRO A 24 -9.10 -21.11 -3.24
C PRO A 24 -9.10 -20.12 -2.07
N ILE A 25 -8.79 -20.63 -0.88
CA ILE A 25 -8.70 -19.83 0.33
C ILE A 25 -7.52 -18.88 0.12
N SER A 26 -7.78 -17.56 0.22
CA SER A 26 -6.68 -16.62 0.37
C SER A 26 -6.12 -16.76 1.76
N TYR A 27 -4.81 -16.98 1.83
CA TYR A 27 -4.11 -17.08 3.09
C TYR A 27 -2.71 -16.51 2.92
N ALA A 28 -2.25 -15.91 4.02
CA ALA A 28 -0.93 -15.33 4.17
C ALA A 28 -0.32 -15.95 5.42
N ASP A 29 0.86 -16.54 5.28
CA ASP A 29 1.65 -17.08 6.39
C ASP A 29 2.90 -16.25 6.59
N MET A 30 3.08 -15.74 7.80
CA MET A 30 4.26 -14.96 8.13
C MET A 30 5.50 -15.83 8.40
N ASN A 31 5.31 -17.09 8.79
CA ASN A 31 6.37 -18.02 9.14
C ASN A 31 6.89 -18.76 7.90
N THR A 32 5.98 -19.24 7.05
CA THR A 32 6.34 -19.98 5.84
C THR A 32 6.50 -19.09 4.61
N GLU A 33 6.14 -17.80 4.72
CA GLU A 33 6.08 -16.86 3.59
C GLU A 33 5.15 -17.33 2.46
N SER A 34 4.34 -18.36 2.75
CA SER A 34 3.32 -18.88 1.87
C SER A 34 2.22 -17.85 1.73
N TRP A 35 1.88 -17.54 0.49
CA TRP A 35 0.87 -16.56 0.18
C TRP A 35 0.14 -16.93 -1.09
N THR A 36 -1.20 -16.98 -1.01
CA THR A 36 -2.07 -17.26 -2.15
C THR A 36 -3.16 -16.17 -2.26
N ALA A 37 -3.19 -15.45 -3.38
CA ALA A 37 -4.24 -14.49 -3.69
C ALA A 37 -5.51 -15.20 -4.16
N ARG A 38 -6.68 -14.62 -3.88
CA ARG A 38 -7.91 -14.93 -4.63
C ARG A 38 -7.94 -14.26 -6.00
N THR A 39 -7.39 -13.04 -6.09
CA THR A 39 -7.39 -12.20 -7.29
C THR A 39 -6.12 -11.36 -7.35
N TYR A 40 -5.63 -11.11 -8.56
CA TYR A 40 -4.65 -10.06 -8.85
C TYR A 40 -5.43 -8.81 -9.25
N ASN A 41 -5.52 -7.82 -8.36
CA ASN A 41 -6.26 -6.59 -8.62
C ASN A 41 -5.28 -5.43 -8.91
N ARG A 42 -4.45 -5.64 -9.93
CA ARG A 42 -3.27 -4.79 -10.21
C ARG A 42 -3.61 -3.40 -10.72
N ASN A 43 -4.79 -3.22 -11.29
CA ASN A 43 -5.19 -2.01 -12.02
C ASN A 43 -6.63 -1.57 -11.69
N TRP A 44 -7.05 -1.69 -10.44
CA TRP A 44 -8.44 -1.41 -10.06
C TRP A 44 -8.83 0.07 -10.13
N MET A 45 -7.86 0.97 -9.95
CA MET A 45 -8.12 2.41 -10.05
C MET A 45 -8.31 2.85 -11.52
N SER A 46 -7.86 2.05 -12.49
CA SER A 46 -8.08 2.29 -13.93
C SER A 46 -9.56 2.26 -14.34
N GLN A 47 -10.43 1.68 -13.51
CA GLN A 47 -11.87 1.62 -13.77
C GLN A 47 -12.63 2.81 -13.18
N LEU A 48 -11.95 3.67 -12.43
CA LEU A 48 -12.53 4.84 -11.78
C LEU A 48 -12.44 6.05 -12.69
N ARG A 49 -13.39 6.97 -12.54
CA ARG A 49 -13.39 8.24 -13.28
C ARG A 49 -12.28 9.16 -12.81
N ASP A 50 -11.75 9.94 -13.73
CA ASP A 50 -10.64 10.86 -13.52
C ASP A 50 -10.94 12.00 -12.55
N ASP A 51 -12.21 12.38 -12.38
CA ASP A 51 -12.68 13.47 -11.52
C ASP A 51 -12.81 13.08 -10.04
N VAL A 52 -12.73 11.79 -9.71
CA VAL A 52 -12.80 11.29 -8.34
C VAL A 52 -11.60 11.80 -7.54
N ARG A 53 -11.86 12.36 -6.36
CA ARG A 53 -10.85 12.87 -5.44
C ARG A 53 -10.34 11.81 -4.49
N LEU A 54 -9.13 11.99 -3.98
CA LEU A 54 -8.55 11.15 -2.91
C LEU A 54 -9.54 10.96 -1.74
N SER A 55 -10.19 12.02 -1.28
CA SER A 55 -11.14 11.95 -0.15
C SER A 55 -12.40 11.13 -0.41
N GLU A 56 -12.68 10.76 -1.67
CA GLU A 56 -13.88 10.03 -2.08
C GLU A 56 -13.61 8.53 -2.30
N LEU A 57 -12.36 8.10 -2.10
CA LEU A 57 -11.93 6.73 -2.35
C LEU A 57 -11.91 5.89 -1.07
N SER A 58 -12.31 4.62 -1.19
CA SER A 58 -11.95 3.59 -0.22
C SER A 58 -10.67 2.91 -0.67
N ILE A 59 -9.57 3.13 0.06
CA ILE A 59 -8.23 2.72 -0.35
C ILE A 59 -7.69 1.65 0.62
N PRO A 60 -7.40 0.42 0.16
CA PRO A 60 -6.72 -0.55 0.98
C PRO A 60 -5.25 -0.16 1.18
N GLY A 61 -4.81 -0.21 2.44
CA GLY A 61 -3.46 0.14 2.87
C GLY A 61 -2.83 -0.90 3.77
N THR A 62 -1.50 -0.83 3.91
CA THR A 62 -0.74 -1.68 4.83
C THR A 62 0.02 -0.84 5.85
N HIS A 63 -0.02 -1.25 7.12
CA HIS A 63 0.77 -0.67 8.21
C HIS A 63 2.19 -1.24 8.21
N ASN A 64 3.20 -0.38 8.38
CA ASN A 64 4.61 -0.74 8.34
C ASN A 64 4.96 -1.62 7.11
N SER A 65 4.68 -1.09 5.91
CA SER A 65 4.63 -1.88 4.67
C SER A 65 5.93 -2.57 4.30
N ALA A 66 7.08 -2.04 4.72
CA ALA A 66 8.41 -2.51 4.33
C ALA A 66 9.01 -3.60 5.27
N THR A 67 8.20 -4.24 6.12
CA THR A 67 8.71 -5.18 7.13
C THR A 67 8.92 -6.62 6.63
N ALA A 68 8.44 -6.95 5.43
CA ALA A 68 8.47 -8.32 4.91
C ALA A 68 9.88 -8.91 4.71
N THR A 69 10.93 -8.08 4.65
CA THR A 69 12.34 -8.48 4.47
C THR A 69 13.11 -8.69 5.78
N TYR A 70 12.53 -8.38 6.93
CA TYR A 70 13.17 -8.59 8.23
C TYR A 70 13.26 -10.08 8.59
N ARG A 71 14.42 -10.55 9.05
CA ARG A 71 14.68 -11.95 9.44
C ARG A 71 15.42 -12.07 10.78
N GLY A 72 15.15 -11.17 11.72
CA GLY A 72 15.75 -11.20 13.06
C GLY A 72 14.94 -11.98 14.09
N GLY A 73 15.55 -12.26 15.25
CA GLY A 73 14.93 -13.02 16.35
C GLY A 73 13.65 -12.40 16.92
N PHE A 74 13.40 -11.11 16.68
CA PHE A 74 12.20 -10.39 17.09
C PHE A 74 11.13 -10.30 15.99
N SER A 75 11.14 -11.22 15.02
CA SER A 75 10.24 -11.16 13.85
C SER A 75 8.75 -11.10 14.23
N GLY A 76 8.33 -11.77 15.30
CA GLY A 76 6.94 -11.71 15.78
C GLY A 76 6.50 -10.34 16.32
N TYR A 77 7.45 -9.45 16.64
CA TYR A 77 7.18 -8.08 17.07
C TYR A 77 7.39 -7.07 15.94
N VAL A 78 8.40 -7.30 15.09
CA VAL A 78 8.84 -6.34 14.06
C VAL A 78 8.06 -6.50 12.74
N ARG A 79 7.71 -7.73 12.36
CA ARG A 79 7.06 -7.98 11.06
C ARG A 79 5.57 -7.72 11.17
N THR A 80 5.06 -6.92 10.24
CA THR A 80 3.62 -6.69 10.04
C THR A 80 3.14 -7.19 8.68
N GLN A 81 4.07 -7.46 7.75
CA GLN A 81 3.78 -7.94 6.40
C GLN A 81 4.55 -9.24 6.10
N SER A 82 3.91 -10.15 5.38
CA SER A 82 4.54 -11.39 4.87
C SER A 82 5.06 -11.25 3.43
N ILE A 83 4.60 -10.24 2.69
CA ILE A 83 4.90 -10.05 1.26
C ILE A 83 5.54 -8.67 1.01
N ASP A 84 6.41 -8.59 0.00
CA ASP A 84 7.14 -7.36 -0.30
C ASP A 84 6.25 -6.25 -0.93
N ILE A 85 6.84 -5.07 -1.14
CA ILE A 85 6.14 -3.90 -1.67
C ILE A 85 5.50 -4.20 -3.04
N ARG A 86 6.22 -4.86 -3.95
CA ARG A 86 5.70 -5.11 -5.29
C ARG A 86 4.49 -6.03 -5.23
N ARG A 87 4.56 -7.10 -4.44
CA ARG A 87 3.45 -8.04 -4.29
C ARG A 87 2.25 -7.40 -3.58
N GLN A 88 2.47 -6.52 -2.60
CA GLN A 88 1.38 -5.73 -2.00
C GLN A 88 0.63 -4.92 -3.06
N LEU A 89 1.35 -4.18 -3.91
CA LEU A 89 0.77 -3.37 -4.98
C LEU A 89 0.06 -4.23 -6.03
N ASP A 90 0.66 -5.36 -6.43
CA ASP A 90 0.04 -6.29 -7.39
C ASP A 90 -1.26 -6.91 -6.86
N ASN A 91 -1.45 -6.90 -5.54
CA ASN A 91 -2.65 -7.40 -4.87
C ASN A 91 -3.70 -6.31 -4.59
N GLY A 92 -3.47 -5.09 -5.07
CA GLY A 92 -4.43 -3.99 -4.98
C GLY A 92 -4.20 -3.01 -3.82
N ILE A 93 -3.15 -3.20 -3.00
CA ILE A 93 -2.76 -2.19 -2.00
C ILE A 93 -2.35 -0.90 -2.71
N ARG A 94 -2.85 0.24 -2.24
CA ARG A 94 -2.53 1.56 -2.81
C ARG A 94 -2.10 2.57 -1.76
N PHE A 95 -2.11 2.21 -0.48
CA PHE A 95 -1.53 3.01 0.59
C PHE A 95 -0.41 2.25 1.31
N LEU A 96 0.79 2.83 1.33
CA LEU A 96 1.97 2.26 1.98
C LEU A 96 2.40 3.14 3.15
N ASP A 97 2.53 2.56 4.34
CA ASP A 97 3.15 3.19 5.52
C ASP A 97 4.67 2.90 5.52
N ILE A 98 5.44 3.87 5.05
CA ILE A 98 6.89 3.80 4.87
C ILE A 98 7.59 4.64 5.94
N ARG A 99 8.49 4.00 6.67
CA ARG A 99 9.13 4.55 7.86
C ARG A 99 10.64 4.58 7.67
N ALA A 100 11.18 5.79 7.55
CA ALA A 100 12.54 6.04 7.15
C ALA A 100 13.37 6.56 8.34
N ARG A 101 14.56 5.97 8.50
CA ARG A 101 15.61 6.53 9.34
C ARG A 101 16.70 7.10 8.45
N ALA A 102 17.15 8.32 8.74
CA ALA A 102 18.29 8.92 8.06
C ALA A 102 19.59 8.36 8.68
N ILE A 103 20.39 7.68 7.87
CA ILE A 103 21.70 7.14 8.24
C ILE A 103 22.62 7.40 7.04
N ASP A 104 23.81 7.96 7.27
CA ASP A 104 24.83 8.20 6.24
C ASP A 104 24.27 8.83 4.95
N ASP A 105 23.47 9.90 5.12
CA ASP A 105 22.80 10.65 4.04
C ASP A 105 21.87 9.84 3.13
N VAL A 106 21.36 8.71 3.61
CA VAL A 106 20.34 7.90 2.93
C VAL A 106 19.21 7.51 3.87
N PHE A 107 18.07 7.12 3.30
CA PHE A 107 16.92 6.60 4.03
C PHE A 107 16.91 5.08 4.04
N THR A 108 17.03 4.53 5.23
CA THR A 108 16.91 3.09 5.54
C THR A 108 15.50 2.82 6.10
N MET A 109 14.91 1.66 5.82
CA MET A 109 13.57 1.31 6.30
C MET A 109 13.63 0.72 7.71
N HIS A 110 12.79 1.23 8.60
CA HIS A 110 12.86 0.94 10.02
C HIS A 110 11.50 0.65 10.66
N HIS A 111 11.51 -0.22 11.67
CA HIS A 111 10.46 -0.33 12.67
C HIS A 111 11.09 0.01 14.04
N GLY A 112 10.99 1.26 14.47
CA GLY A 112 11.78 1.75 15.60
C GLY A 112 13.27 1.52 15.36
N ALA A 113 13.97 0.92 16.32
CA ALA A 113 15.41 0.65 16.23
C ALA A 113 15.79 -0.41 15.17
N TYR A 114 14.83 -1.23 14.70
CA TYR A 114 15.11 -2.37 13.84
C TYR A 114 15.21 -1.96 12.37
N TYR A 115 16.39 -2.13 11.78
CA TYR A 115 16.57 -2.04 10.33
C TYR A 115 15.86 -3.21 9.64
N LEU A 116 15.10 -2.92 8.59
CA LEU A 116 14.23 -3.88 7.92
C LEU A 116 14.90 -4.59 6.74
N ASN A 117 16.23 -4.52 6.60
CA ASN A 117 16.99 -5.08 5.47
C ASN A 117 16.57 -4.51 4.10
N GLN A 118 16.13 -3.24 4.07
CA GLN A 118 15.72 -2.57 2.84
C GLN A 118 15.88 -1.05 2.98
N ASN A 119 16.23 -0.37 1.88
CA ASN A 119 16.34 1.08 1.81
C ASN A 119 15.14 1.72 1.10
N PHE A 120 14.99 3.04 1.24
CA PHE A 120 13.90 3.77 0.58
C PHE A 120 13.98 3.67 -0.95
N GLY A 121 15.20 3.67 -1.50
CA GLY A 121 15.41 3.47 -2.94
C GLY A 121 14.87 2.12 -3.44
N ASP A 122 14.95 1.06 -2.65
CA ASP A 122 14.40 -0.24 -3.01
C ASP A 122 12.86 -0.22 -3.02
N VAL A 123 12.25 0.50 -2.07
CA VAL A 123 10.80 0.74 -2.05
C VAL A 123 10.38 1.52 -3.30
N LEU A 124 11.06 2.63 -3.60
CA LEU A 124 10.78 3.45 -4.77
C LEU A 124 10.94 2.67 -6.07
N ASN A 125 11.99 1.87 -6.21
CA ASN A 125 12.20 1.02 -7.38
C ASN A 125 11.03 0.04 -7.61
N LYS A 126 10.56 -0.62 -6.55
CA LYS A 126 9.41 -1.54 -6.61
C LYS A 126 8.11 -0.79 -6.96
N THR A 127 7.89 0.37 -6.34
CA THR A 127 6.71 1.21 -6.58
C THR A 127 6.68 1.78 -8.00
N VAL A 128 7.80 2.32 -8.48
CA VAL A 128 7.92 2.86 -9.84
C VAL A 128 7.82 1.77 -10.90
N ALA A 129 8.38 0.58 -10.64
CA ALA A 129 8.16 -0.56 -11.53
C ALA A 129 6.67 -0.90 -11.63
N PHE A 130 5.94 -0.91 -10.51
CA PHE A 130 4.49 -1.13 -10.51
C PHE A 130 3.73 -0.04 -11.27
N LEU A 131 4.03 1.25 -11.03
CA LEU A 131 3.35 2.38 -11.71
C LEU A 131 3.65 2.42 -13.20
N ARG A 132 4.86 2.04 -13.62
CA ARG A 132 5.21 1.90 -15.04
C ARG A 132 4.42 0.78 -15.72
N ASP A 133 4.20 -0.34 -15.02
CA ASP A 133 3.39 -1.44 -15.52
C ASP A 133 1.88 -1.13 -15.48
N ASN A 134 1.45 -0.16 -14.65
CA ASN A 134 0.06 0.19 -14.41
C ASN A 134 -0.10 1.73 -14.32
N PRO A 135 0.04 2.48 -15.43
CA PRO A 135 0.13 3.94 -15.41
C PRO A 135 -1.13 4.66 -14.95
N GLU A 136 -2.28 3.97 -14.95
CA GLU A 136 -3.55 4.51 -14.47
C GLU A 136 -3.69 4.46 -12.94
N GLU A 137 -2.76 3.81 -12.23
CA GLU A 137 -2.82 3.64 -10.78
C GLU A 137 -2.11 4.77 -10.04
N VAL A 138 -2.44 4.93 -8.75
CA VAL A 138 -1.82 5.91 -7.84
C VAL A 138 -1.32 5.20 -6.60
N VAL A 139 -0.10 5.49 -6.16
CA VAL A 139 0.39 4.96 -4.88
C VAL A 139 0.49 6.07 -3.86
N TYR A 140 -0.31 5.99 -2.81
CA TYR A 140 -0.23 6.86 -1.65
C TYR A 140 0.82 6.30 -0.69
N MET A 141 1.71 7.15 -0.21
CA MET A 141 2.84 6.70 0.59
C MET A 141 3.02 7.64 1.78
N ARG A 142 2.62 7.20 2.97
CA ARG A 142 3.03 7.88 4.19
C ARG A 142 4.53 7.70 4.34
N LEU A 143 5.25 8.81 4.41
CA LEU A 143 6.68 8.82 4.72
C LEU A 143 6.86 9.44 6.09
N LYS A 144 7.25 8.61 7.05
CA LYS A 144 7.51 9.01 8.45
C LYS A 144 9.00 8.96 8.73
N GLN A 145 9.49 9.98 9.42
CA GLN A 145 10.80 9.91 10.07
C GLN A 145 10.70 9.01 11.31
N GLU A 146 11.40 7.88 11.31
CA GLU A 146 11.31 6.83 12.34
C GLU A 146 12.67 6.60 12.98
N TYR A 147 12.72 6.64 14.32
CA TYR A 147 13.93 6.40 15.10
C TYR A 147 15.18 7.19 14.62
N SER A 148 14.94 8.38 14.07
CA SER A 148 15.97 9.25 13.50
C SER A 148 16.34 10.34 14.50
N SER A 149 17.62 10.68 14.56
CA SER A 149 18.13 11.78 15.41
C SER A 149 18.37 13.07 14.62
N VAL A 150 18.27 13.04 13.29
CA VAL A 150 18.42 14.25 12.46
C VAL A 150 17.16 15.10 12.56
N ASN A 151 17.30 16.42 12.46
CA ASN A 151 16.16 17.33 12.40
C ASN A 151 15.48 17.30 11.00
N ASP A 152 14.30 17.92 10.91
CA ASP A 152 13.54 17.98 9.66
C ASP A 152 14.29 18.72 8.53
N HIS A 153 15.15 19.68 8.84
CA HIS A 153 15.96 20.35 7.81
C HIS A 153 16.89 19.35 7.12
N THR A 154 17.65 18.56 7.88
CA THR A 154 18.55 17.53 7.33
C THR A 154 17.77 16.41 6.65
N PHE A 155 16.65 15.96 7.23
CA PHE A 155 15.79 14.97 6.60
C PHE A 155 15.27 15.46 5.24
N ASN A 156 14.82 16.71 5.15
CA ASN A 156 14.38 17.31 3.90
C ASN A 156 15.50 17.47 2.89
N HIS A 157 16.70 17.84 3.33
CA HIS A 157 17.87 17.92 2.46
C HIS A 157 18.14 16.56 1.79
N ILE A 158 18.15 15.47 2.56
CA ILE A 158 18.32 14.11 2.04
C ILE A 158 17.16 13.74 1.10
N LEU A 159 15.91 13.96 1.52
CA LEU A 159 14.73 13.65 0.71
C LEU A 159 14.79 14.35 -0.66
N ASN A 160 15.08 15.64 -0.67
CA ASN A 160 15.10 16.45 -1.88
C ASN A 160 16.23 16.02 -2.81
N THR A 161 17.46 15.96 -2.30
CA THR A 161 18.67 15.76 -3.12
C THR A 161 18.86 14.31 -3.57
N ARG A 162 18.48 13.33 -2.75
CA ARG A 162 18.70 11.90 -3.04
C ARG A 162 17.53 11.20 -3.71
N TYR A 163 16.31 11.74 -3.58
CA TYR A 163 15.11 11.04 -4.04
C TYR A 163 14.21 11.91 -4.92
N LEU A 164 13.81 13.11 -4.48
CA LEU A 164 12.86 13.93 -5.25
C LEU A 164 13.48 14.57 -6.49
N GLN A 165 14.79 14.83 -6.51
CA GLN A 165 15.50 15.38 -7.66
C GLN A 165 16.15 14.32 -8.54
N ASP A 166 16.20 13.07 -8.07
CA ASP A 166 16.82 11.96 -8.78
C ASP A 166 15.97 11.57 -10.00
N SER A 167 16.57 11.53 -11.19
CA SER A 167 15.88 11.26 -12.45
C SER A 167 15.21 9.88 -12.51
N ARG A 168 15.60 8.93 -11.63
CA ARG A 168 14.96 7.61 -11.54
C ARG A 168 13.53 7.68 -11.00
N TRP A 169 13.21 8.68 -10.18
CA TRP A 169 11.94 8.74 -9.45
C TRP A 169 11.24 10.10 -9.51
N ARG A 170 11.94 11.19 -9.80
CA ARG A 170 11.40 12.57 -9.84
C ARG A 170 10.06 12.65 -10.57
N ASP A 171 9.99 12.08 -11.76
CA ASP A 171 8.81 12.20 -12.62
C ASP A 171 7.64 11.32 -12.15
N TYR A 172 7.84 10.48 -11.13
CA TYR A 172 6.78 9.70 -10.48
C TYR A 172 6.23 10.38 -9.23
N PHE A 173 6.81 11.46 -8.70
CA PHE A 173 6.22 12.12 -7.53
C PHE A 173 5.14 13.13 -7.92
N TYR A 174 4.09 13.23 -7.10
CA TYR A 174 3.15 14.34 -7.11
C TYR A 174 3.64 15.44 -6.15
N TYR A 175 3.79 16.66 -6.67
CA TYR A 175 4.34 17.81 -5.94
C TYR A 175 3.28 18.81 -5.47
N GLY A 176 1.98 18.54 -5.71
CA GLY A 176 0.91 19.34 -5.13
C GLY A 176 0.65 19.00 -3.67
N ASN A 177 -0.21 19.79 -3.01
CA ASN A 177 -0.39 19.77 -1.56
C ASN A 177 -1.86 19.81 -1.10
N ALA A 178 -2.79 19.48 -1.99
CA ALA A 178 -4.24 19.56 -1.76
C ALA A 178 -4.91 18.17 -1.71
N ASN A 179 -6.23 18.12 -1.92
CA ASN A 179 -7.00 16.91 -2.14
C ASN A 179 -7.17 16.65 -3.65
N PRO A 180 -6.21 15.97 -4.30
CA PRO A 180 -6.16 15.87 -5.76
C PRO A 180 -7.24 14.93 -6.32
N THR A 181 -7.56 15.14 -7.59
CA THR A 181 -8.30 14.15 -8.40
C THR A 181 -7.38 13.01 -8.85
N LEU A 182 -7.97 11.93 -9.35
CA LEU A 182 -7.21 10.85 -9.97
C LEU A 182 -6.43 11.34 -11.18
N SER A 183 -7.02 12.16 -12.07
CA SER A 183 -6.31 12.71 -13.24
C SER A 183 -5.03 13.48 -12.89
N GLU A 184 -4.98 14.15 -11.74
CA GLU A 184 -3.78 14.86 -11.29
C GLU A 184 -2.68 13.92 -10.78
N THR A 185 -3.01 12.67 -10.44
CA THR A 185 -2.14 11.76 -9.69
C THR A 185 -1.91 10.40 -10.35
N ARG A 186 -2.58 10.06 -11.46
CA ARG A 186 -2.32 8.81 -12.21
C ARG A 186 -0.84 8.67 -12.56
N GLY A 187 -0.30 7.48 -12.31
CA GLY A 187 1.11 7.16 -12.53
C GLY A 187 2.04 7.79 -11.49
N LYS A 188 1.51 8.36 -10.39
CA LYS A 188 2.30 9.06 -9.38
C LYS A 188 2.29 8.36 -8.02
N ILE A 189 3.33 8.67 -7.26
CA ILE A 189 3.47 8.50 -5.83
C ILE A 189 3.04 9.81 -5.17
N VAL A 190 2.00 9.75 -4.36
CA VAL A 190 1.54 10.88 -3.54
C VAL A 190 2.07 10.69 -2.13
N ILE A 191 3.07 11.48 -1.74
CA ILE A 191 3.66 11.43 -0.41
C ILE A 191 2.67 12.01 0.61
N PHE A 192 2.37 11.27 1.67
CA PHE A 192 1.73 11.80 2.87
C PHE A 192 2.86 12.10 3.86
N ARG A 193 3.27 13.36 3.91
CA ARG A 193 4.50 13.78 4.63
C ARG A 193 4.25 13.80 6.13
N ASN A 194 4.91 12.91 6.88
CA ASN A 194 4.87 12.89 8.34
C ASN A 194 6.18 13.46 8.92
N PHE A 195 6.50 14.68 8.49
CA PHE A 195 7.64 15.52 8.86
C PHE A 195 7.32 16.96 8.40
N LEU A 196 7.98 17.97 8.97
CA LEU A 196 7.74 19.38 8.62
C LEU A 196 8.69 19.87 7.53
N GLY A 197 8.47 21.08 7.02
CA GLY A 197 9.45 21.80 6.18
C GLY A 197 9.55 21.36 4.72
N ASN A 198 8.58 20.61 4.19
CA ASN A 198 8.52 20.23 2.77
C ASN A 198 7.15 20.54 2.16
N ASN A 199 7.14 20.74 0.83
CA ASN A 199 5.93 20.99 0.06
C ASN A 199 5.50 19.80 -0.81
N VAL A 200 6.29 18.72 -0.87
CA VAL A 200 5.90 17.50 -1.58
C VAL A 200 4.65 16.88 -0.96
N GLY A 201 3.71 16.47 -1.82
CA GLY A 201 2.50 15.77 -1.42
C GLY A 201 1.68 16.47 -0.31
N ILE A 202 0.97 15.67 0.48
CA ILE A 202 -0.07 16.13 1.40
C ILE A 202 0.44 16.07 2.85
N PRO A 203 0.26 17.13 3.67
CA PRO A 203 0.61 17.10 5.09
C PRO A 203 -0.08 15.98 5.87
N TYR A 204 0.69 15.20 6.64
CA TYR A 204 0.18 14.20 7.58
C TYR A 204 0.81 14.43 8.97
N PRO A 205 0.05 14.38 10.07
CA PRO A 205 -1.36 14.01 10.17
C PRO A 205 -2.35 15.14 9.86
N SER A 206 -1.91 16.39 9.78
CA SER A 206 -2.80 17.57 9.89
C SER A 206 -3.91 17.69 8.85
N SER A 207 -3.80 17.04 7.70
CA SER A 207 -4.84 17.05 6.66
C SER A 207 -5.82 15.88 6.75
N PHE A 208 -5.71 15.01 7.76
CA PHE A 208 -6.47 13.77 7.86
C PHE A 208 -7.12 13.59 9.23
N ASN A 209 -8.28 12.92 9.24
CA ASN A 209 -8.84 12.37 10.47
C ASN A 209 -8.30 10.94 10.64
N ILE A 210 -7.66 10.66 11.77
CA ILE A 210 -6.84 9.45 11.95
C ILE A 210 -7.30 8.66 13.16
N GLN A 211 -7.59 7.38 12.93
CA GLN A 211 -7.70 6.36 13.96
C GLN A 211 -6.36 5.61 13.99
N ASP A 212 -5.59 5.77 15.07
CA ASP A 212 -4.32 5.06 15.32
C ASP A 212 -4.24 4.64 16.79
N TYR A 213 -5.31 4.03 17.29
CA TYR A 213 -5.36 3.48 18.66
C TYR A 213 -4.68 2.10 18.68
N TRP A 214 -3.36 2.11 18.60
CA TRP A 214 -2.55 0.91 18.43
C TRP A 214 -2.25 0.17 19.74
N ASP A 215 -2.24 0.87 20.88
CA ASP A 215 -2.00 0.33 22.23
C ASP A 215 -3.25 0.48 23.12
N PRO A 216 -4.31 -0.32 22.88
CA PRO A 216 -5.54 -0.19 23.62
C PRO A 216 -5.41 -0.80 25.02
N VAL A 217 -5.93 -0.09 26.04
CA VAL A 217 -6.01 -0.62 27.41
C VAL A 217 -6.93 -1.85 27.44
N ASN A 218 -8.05 -1.79 26.71
CA ASN A 218 -8.95 -2.91 26.48
C ASN A 218 -8.94 -3.27 24.98
N PRO A 219 -8.55 -4.51 24.58
CA PRO A 219 -8.53 -4.90 23.18
C PRO A 219 -9.84 -4.69 22.41
N ASN A 220 -10.98 -4.69 23.12
CA ASN A 220 -12.30 -4.45 22.54
C ASN A 220 -12.56 -2.98 22.16
N ASP A 221 -11.71 -2.05 22.59
CA ASP A 221 -11.82 -0.63 22.27
C ASP A 221 -11.19 -0.29 20.90
N LYS A 222 -10.64 -1.28 20.20
CA LYS A 222 -10.18 -1.13 18.82
C LYS A 222 -11.39 -1.06 17.88
N ARG A 223 -11.83 0.17 17.62
CA ARG A 223 -12.95 0.53 16.75
C ARG A 223 -12.47 1.06 15.41
#